data_AF-A0A7C7UJ46-F1
#
_entry.id   AF-A0A7C7UJ46-F1
#
_cell.length_a   1.000
_cell.length_b   1.000
_cell.length_c   1.000
_cell.angle_alpha   90.00
_cell.angle_beta   90.00
_cell.angle_gamma   90.00
#
_symmetry.space_group_name_H-M   'P 1'
#
loop_
_entity.id
_entity.type
_entity.pdbx_description
1 polymer ?
#
loop_
_entity_poly.entity_id
_entity_poly.type
_entity_poly.pdbx_seq_one_letter_code
_entity_poly.pdbx_strand_id
1 'polypeptide(L)'
;MAIDPVCGMSVNPEKAAAEETHAGQTWYFCSENCHSKFVAEPEKYVQQTSLQDPVCGMEVSEDSEYHTKYADQEWYFCSDSCLSRFQEHPDAYVSPTQAKTQADDHDQLHSSRKVETEYCPDGTCDIGSTFYTCPMHPEIRQKGPGTCPKCGMALEPVVEPVATTRTEYTCPMHPEIVR
;
A
#
# COMPACT_ATOMS: atom_id res chain seq x y z
N MET A 1 11.55 21.77 20.04
CA MET A 1 10.27 21.35 20.66
C MET A 1 10.30 19.85 20.76
N ALA A 2 9.94 19.30 21.92
CA ALA A 2 9.87 17.85 22.12
C ALA A 2 8.45 17.35 21.80
N ILE A 3 8.28 16.08 21.49
CA ILE A 3 6.97 15.46 21.29
C ILE A 3 6.73 14.50 22.46
N ASP A 4 5.59 14.64 23.14
CA ASP A 4 5.15 13.71 24.17
C ASP A 4 4.81 12.36 23.52
N PRO A 5 5.48 11.25 23.87
CA PRO A 5 5.28 9.96 23.21
C PRO A 5 3.96 9.28 23.61
N VAL A 6 3.30 9.73 24.68
CA VAL A 6 2.02 9.15 25.16
C VAL A 6 0.83 9.76 24.42
N CYS A 7 0.89 11.04 24.06
CA CYS A 7 -0.24 11.74 23.44
C CYS A 7 0.08 12.44 22.10
N GLY A 8 1.34 12.49 21.69
CA GLY A 8 1.79 13.13 20.45
C GLY A 8 1.77 14.66 20.47
N MET A 9 1.49 15.30 21.61
CA MET A 9 1.49 16.76 21.72
C MET A 9 2.92 17.32 21.71
N SER A 10 3.10 18.49 21.10
CA SER A 10 4.36 19.22 21.18
C SER A 10 4.52 19.88 22.55
N VAL A 11 5.60 19.53 23.26
CA VAL A 11 5.96 20.04 24.58
C VAL A 11 7.19 20.92 24.45
N ASN A 12 7.20 22.03 25.19
CA ASN A 12 8.40 22.86 25.33
C ASN A 12 9.24 22.29 26.49
N PRO A 13 10.50 21.86 26.25
CA PRO A 13 11.35 21.29 27.31
C PRO A 13 11.57 22.24 28.50
N GLU A 14 11.56 23.55 28.29
CA GLU A 14 11.72 24.54 29.37
C GLU A 14 10.44 24.76 30.19
N LYS A 15 9.29 24.27 29.71
CA LYS A 15 7.98 24.39 30.37
C LYS A 15 7.27 23.04 30.52
N ALA A 16 8.01 21.94 30.39
CA ALA A 16 7.43 20.61 30.47
C ALA A 16 6.83 20.40 31.85
N ALA A 17 5.65 19.78 31.91
CA ALA A 17 5.02 19.46 33.19
C ALA A 17 5.78 18.35 33.93
N ALA A 18 6.43 17.46 33.18
CA ALA A 18 7.31 16.42 33.68
C ALA A 18 8.32 16.01 32.60
N GLU A 19 9.46 15.44 33.02
CA GLU A 19 10.50 14.88 32.16
C GLU A 19 10.97 13.52 32.72
N GLU A 20 11.31 12.57 31.85
CA GLU A 20 11.78 11.24 32.21
C GLU A 20 12.94 10.83 31.30
N THR A 21 14.00 10.25 31.85
CA THR A 21 15.12 9.75 31.04
C THR A 21 15.02 8.23 30.92
N HIS A 22 14.79 7.73 29.71
CA HIS A 22 14.67 6.30 29.42
C HIS A 22 15.49 5.93 28.18
N ALA A 23 16.22 4.80 28.24
CA ALA A 23 17.15 4.37 27.19
C ALA A 23 18.20 5.42 26.76
N GLY A 24 18.59 6.31 27.69
CA GLY A 24 19.55 7.39 27.42
C GLY A 24 18.96 8.61 26.69
N GLN A 25 17.65 8.63 26.43
CA GLN A 25 16.92 9.75 25.85
C GLN A 25 16.01 10.42 26.89
N THR A 26 16.00 11.75 26.94
CA THR A 26 15.10 12.53 27.78
C THR A 26 13.78 12.79 27.06
N TRP A 27 12.70 12.27 27.63
CA TRP A 27 11.33 12.42 27.17
C TRP A 27 10.61 13.51 27.99
N TYR A 28 9.79 14.30 27.31
CA TYR A 28 9.06 15.42 27.92
C TYR A 28 7.56 15.19 27.80
N PHE A 29 6.82 15.49 28.87
CA PHE A 29 5.39 15.21 28.95
C PHE A 29 4.57 16.49 29.12
N CYS A 30 3.40 16.50 28.48
CA CYS A 30 2.48 17.62 28.55
C CYS A 30 1.76 17.71 29.91
N SER A 31 1.70 16.60 30.65
CA SER A 31 1.02 16.50 31.94
C SER A 31 1.56 15.34 32.79
N GLU A 32 1.36 15.40 34.11
CA GLU A 32 1.72 14.32 35.06
C GLU A 32 1.00 13.00 34.73
N ASN A 33 -0.20 13.07 34.14
CA ASN A 33 -0.92 11.88 33.68
C ASN A 33 -0.22 11.18 32.50
N CYS A 34 0.38 11.94 31.59
CA CYS A 34 1.15 11.36 30.48
C CYS A 34 2.47 10.78 30.99
N HIS A 35 3.15 11.46 31.90
CA HIS A 35 4.32 10.91 32.59
C HIS A 35 4.01 9.60 33.32
N SER A 36 2.93 9.55 34.08
CA SER A 36 2.51 8.34 34.80
C SER A 36 2.26 7.14 33.88
N LYS A 37 1.63 7.37 32.71
CA LYS A 37 1.42 6.33 31.70
C LYS A 37 2.73 5.84 31.10
N PHE A 38 3.65 6.77 30.84
CA PHE A 38 4.97 6.43 30.32
C PHE A 38 5.79 5.61 31.33
N VAL A 39 5.79 5.99 32.61
CA VAL A 39 6.51 5.24 33.65
C VAL A 39 5.91 3.84 33.86
N ALA A 40 4.59 3.68 33.66
CA ALA A 40 3.94 2.37 33.79
C ALA A 40 4.35 1.40 32.67
N GLU A 41 4.48 1.87 31.43
CA GLU A 41 4.79 1.04 30.26
C GLU A 41 5.71 1.77 29.26
N PRO A 42 6.97 2.10 29.63
CA PRO A 42 7.83 2.95 28.82
C PRO A 42 8.17 2.31 27.47
N GLU A 43 8.38 0.99 27.45
CA GLU A 43 8.70 0.24 26.23
C GLU A 43 7.62 0.37 25.16
N LYS A 44 6.34 0.51 25.54
CA LYS A 44 5.24 0.68 24.60
C LYS A 44 5.32 2.00 23.83
N TYR A 45 5.80 3.05 24.49
CA TYR A 45 5.86 4.40 23.92
C TYR A 45 7.22 4.68 23.28
N VAL A 46 8.28 4.01 23.73
CA VAL A 46 9.63 4.12 23.14
C VAL A 46 9.77 3.26 21.87
N GLN A 47 9.02 2.17 21.73
CA GLN A 47 9.00 1.34 20.50
C GLN A 47 8.27 1.97 19.31
N GLN A 48 7.63 3.13 19.47
CA GLN A 48 6.93 3.79 18.35
C GLN A 48 7.86 4.46 17.33
N THR A 49 9.19 4.31 17.51
CA THR A 49 10.20 4.41 16.45
C THR A 49 10.35 3.08 15.70
N SER A 50 9.29 2.29 15.55
CA SER A 50 9.37 1.07 14.76
C SER A 50 9.61 1.46 13.31
N LEU A 51 10.77 1.04 12.79
CA LEU A 51 11.09 1.26 11.39
C LEU A 51 10.04 0.49 10.59
N GLN A 52 9.28 1.18 9.75
CA GLN A 52 8.30 0.55 8.88
C GLN A 52 8.90 0.42 7.50
N ASP A 53 8.75 -0.77 6.89
CA ASP A 53 9.14 -1.00 5.51
C ASP A 53 8.30 -0.07 4.61
N PRO A 54 8.91 0.86 3.86
CA PRO A 54 8.16 1.81 3.04
C PRO A 54 7.48 1.17 1.82
N VAL A 55 7.88 -0.05 1.44
CA VAL A 55 7.32 -0.78 0.30
C VAL A 55 6.02 -1.49 0.68
N CYS A 56 5.91 -2.01 1.90
CA CYS A 56 4.76 -2.82 2.31
C CYS A 56 4.08 -2.40 3.62
N GLY A 57 4.68 -1.50 4.40
CA GLY A 57 4.17 -1.03 5.69
C GLY A 57 4.30 -2.04 6.82
N MET A 58 5.03 -3.16 6.63
CA MET A 58 5.30 -4.10 7.71
C MET A 58 6.36 -3.54 8.65
N GLU A 59 6.20 -3.82 9.94
CA GLU A 59 7.15 -3.45 10.98
C GLU A 59 8.45 -4.24 10.81
N VAL A 60 9.56 -3.51 10.74
CA VAL A 60 10.91 -4.06 10.60
C VAL A 60 11.78 -3.60 11.75
N SER A 61 12.62 -4.50 12.24
CA SER A 61 13.58 -4.20 13.28
C SER A 61 14.88 -3.66 12.66
N GLU A 62 15.64 -2.88 13.42
CA GLU A 62 16.98 -2.39 13.02
C GLU A 62 17.99 -3.54 12.81
N ASP A 63 17.66 -4.76 13.24
CA ASP A 63 18.46 -5.97 13.02
C ASP A 63 18.07 -6.72 11.72
N SER A 64 17.20 -6.15 10.87
CA SER A 64 16.82 -6.81 9.62
C SER A 64 18.02 -6.99 8.70
N GLU A 65 18.25 -8.21 8.20
CA GLU A 65 19.29 -8.53 7.22
C GLU A 65 19.06 -7.82 5.87
N TYR A 66 17.84 -7.33 5.62
CA TYR A 66 17.47 -6.64 4.38
C TYR A 66 17.42 -5.13 4.63
N HIS A 67 18.55 -4.44 4.47
CA HIS A 67 18.63 -2.98 4.60
C HIS A 67 19.50 -2.36 3.49
N THR A 68 19.28 -1.08 3.20
CA THR A 68 20.08 -0.32 2.22
C THR A 68 20.22 1.13 2.64
N LYS A 69 21.33 1.77 2.24
CA LYS A 69 21.57 3.19 2.49
C LYS A 69 21.14 4.01 1.27
N TYR A 70 20.17 4.91 1.44
CA TYR A 70 19.72 5.84 0.40
C TYR A 70 19.51 7.25 0.98
N ALA A 71 20.06 8.28 0.32
CA ALA A 71 19.98 9.68 0.74
C ALA A 71 20.47 9.93 2.20
N ASP A 72 21.55 9.26 2.60
CA ASP A 72 22.12 9.29 3.97
C ASP A 72 21.19 8.78 5.08
N GLN A 73 20.11 8.09 4.72
CA GLN A 73 19.23 7.36 5.63
C GLN A 73 19.35 5.85 5.40
N GLU A 74 19.36 5.08 6.47
CA GLU A 74 19.27 3.62 6.41
C GLU A 74 17.81 3.22 6.33
N TRP A 75 17.48 2.49 5.27
CA TRP A 75 16.16 1.94 5.01
C TRP A 75 16.19 0.45 5.27
N TYR A 76 15.18 -0.06 5.96
CA TYR A 76 15.07 -1.45 6.38
C TYR A 76 13.82 -2.05 5.75
N PHE A 77 13.91 -3.32 5.37
CA PHE A 77 12.88 -4.03 4.64
C PHE A 77 12.56 -5.35 5.32
N CYS A 78 11.33 -5.80 5.16
CA CYS A 78 10.86 -7.04 5.77
C CYS A 78 11.34 -8.28 5.01
N SER A 79 11.77 -8.10 3.76
CA SER A 79 12.10 -9.20 2.85
C SER A 79 12.96 -8.72 1.66
N ASP A 80 13.63 -9.68 1.03
CA ASP A 80 14.37 -9.51 -0.22
C ASP A 80 13.54 -8.88 -1.35
N SER A 81 12.25 -9.23 -1.43
CA SER A 81 11.34 -8.66 -2.42
C SER A 81 11.07 -7.17 -2.20
N CYS A 82 11.02 -6.72 -0.94
CA CYS A 82 10.82 -5.30 -0.63
C CYS A 82 12.10 -4.50 -0.87
N LEU A 83 13.25 -5.05 -0.47
CA LEU A 83 14.56 -4.48 -0.79
C LEU A 83 14.75 -4.32 -2.31
N SER A 84 14.42 -5.34 -3.10
CA SER A 84 14.53 -5.31 -4.56
C SER A 84 13.69 -4.19 -5.18
N ARG A 85 12.42 -4.07 -4.79
CA ARG A 85 11.51 -3.03 -5.30
C ARG A 85 11.97 -1.62 -4.94
N PHE A 86 12.50 -1.45 -3.72
CA PHE A 86 13.05 -0.19 -3.29
C PHE A 86 14.32 0.18 -4.06
N GLN A 87 15.20 -0.78 -4.38
CA GLN A 87 16.38 -0.52 -5.20
C GLN A 87 16.05 -0.14 -6.64
N GLU A 88 14.99 -0.71 -7.21
CA GLU A 88 14.54 -0.37 -8.57
C GLU A 88 13.89 1.02 -8.65
N HIS A 89 13.12 1.40 -7.63
CA HIS A 89 12.39 2.67 -7.60
C HIS A 89 12.42 3.35 -6.21
N PRO A 90 13.58 3.77 -5.71
CA PRO A 90 13.69 4.33 -4.35
C PRO A 90 12.90 5.64 -4.22
N ASP A 91 12.90 6.47 -5.27
CA ASP A 91 12.17 7.74 -5.29
C ASP A 91 10.65 7.60 -5.11
N ALA A 92 10.09 6.44 -5.48
CA ALA A 92 8.67 6.14 -5.26
C ALA A 92 8.32 5.97 -3.78
N TYR A 93 9.32 5.67 -2.94
CA TYR A 93 9.14 5.31 -1.53
C TYR A 93 9.74 6.35 -0.57
N VAL A 94 10.77 7.10 -0.99
CA VAL A 94 11.51 8.05 -0.11
C VAL A 94 10.93 9.47 -0.03
N SER A 95 9.64 9.64 -0.33
CA SER A 95 9.01 10.97 -0.23
C SER A 95 8.83 11.39 1.25
N PRO A 96 9.43 12.52 1.70
CA PRO A 96 9.39 12.96 3.10
C PRO A 96 8.04 13.52 3.56
N THR A 97 6.93 13.16 2.89
CA THR A 97 5.55 13.55 3.25
C THR A 97 4.69 12.32 3.48
N GLN A 98 5.06 11.50 4.47
CA GLN A 98 4.15 10.54 5.07
C GLN A 98 4.59 10.19 6.51
N ALA A 99 4.90 11.22 7.29
CA ALA A 99 4.72 11.13 8.74
C ALA A 99 3.32 11.65 9.08
N LYS A 100 2.48 10.75 9.62
CA LYS A 100 1.15 10.95 10.21
C LYS A 100 -0.05 10.89 9.25
N THR A 101 -0.72 9.75 9.24
CA THR A 101 -2.08 9.64 9.83
C THR A 101 -2.33 8.18 10.23
N GLN A 102 -2.51 7.95 11.52
CA GLN A 102 -2.97 6.70 12.12
C GLN A 102 -4.39 6.93 12.64
N ALA A 103 -5.29 5.96 12.38
CA ALA A 103 -6.65 5.79 12.93
C ALA A 103 -7.64 6.95 12.63
N ASP A 104 -8.93 6.80 12.39
CA ASP A 104 -9.99 5.87 12.78
C ASP A 104 -10.97 5.81 11.57
N ASP A 105 -11.67 4.73 11.20
CA ASP A 105 -12.86 4.20 11.86
C ASP A 105 -13.46 3.22 10.82
N HIS A 106 -13.67 1.96 11.19
CA HIS A 106 -14.43 1.02 10.38
C HIS A 106 -15.74 0.73 11.11
N ASP A 107 -16.66 1.69 11.12
CA ASP A 107 -18.07 1.43 11.44
C ASP A 107 -19.01 2.06 10.39
N GLN A 108 -20.02 1.28 9.99
CA GLN A 108 -20.87 1.54 8.85
C GLN A 108 -21.72 2.80 9.00
N LEU A 109 -21.91 3.58 7.93
CA LEU A 109 -23.25 4.03 7.54
C LEU A 109 -23.29 4.60 6.11
N HIS A 110 -24.15 3.98 5.29
CA HIS A 110 -24.66 4.53 4.04
C HIS A 110 -25.12 5.99 4.22
N SER A 111 -24.64 6.91 3.39
CA SER A 111 -25.46 8.05 2.99
C SER A 111 -25.05 8.64 1.65
N SER A 112 -25.89 8.34 0.67
CA SER A 112 -26.02 8.94 -0.64
C SER A 112 -25.73 10.45 -0.67
N ARG A 113 -24.71 10.85 -1.44
CA ARG A 113 -24.74 12.15 -2.11
C ARG A 113 -24.18 12.03 -3.53
N LYS A 114 -25.12 12.08 -4.48
CA LYS A 114 -24.91 12.20 -5.92
C LYS A 114 -24.16 13.50 -6.24
N VAL A 115 -23.13 13.43 -7.09
CA VAL A 115 -22.70 14.46 -8.07
C VAL A 115 -21.88 13.69 -9.13
N GLU A 116 -22.48 13.07 -10.14
CA GLU A 116 -22.81 13.65 -11.46
C GLU A 116 -21.69 14.49 -12.11
N THR A 117 -21.04 13.86 -13.10
CA THR A 117 -20.43 14.43 -14.33
C THR A 117 -19.31 15.47 -14.23
N GLU A 118 -18.07 15.06 -14.57
CA GLU A 118 -17.09 15.87 -15.32
C GLU A 118 -16.20 14.90 -16.13
N TYR A 119 -16.52 14.58 -17.38
CA TYR A 119 -16.04 15.24 -18.61
C TYR A 119 -14.50 15.34 -18.70
N CYS A 120 -13.89 14.41 -19.44
CA CYS A 120 -12.47 14.43 -19.77
C CYS A 120 -12.22 15.37 -20.98
N PRO A 121 -11.39 16.43 -20.87
CA PRO A 121 -11.25 17.42 -21.92
C PRO A 121 -10.12 17.15 -22.95
N ASP A 122 -9.71 15.89 -23.16
CA ASP A 122 -8.66 15.59 -24.16
C ASP A 122 -8.88 14.35 -25.04
N GLY A 123 -10.12 13.86 -25.17
CA GLY A 123 -10.54 13.16 -26.41
C GLY A 123 -9.72 11.97 -26.95
N THR A 124 -8.81 11.36 -26.19
CA THR A 124 -8.06 10.17 -26.62
C THR A 124 -7.98 9.13 -25.51
N CYS A 125 -9.10 8.49 -25.19
CA CYS A 125 -9.04 7.10 -24.75
C CYS A 125 -9.93 6.28 -25.68
N ASP A 126 -9.25 5.79 -26.72
CA ASP A 126 -9.74 4.91 -27.76
C ASP A 126 -10.49 3.71 -27.14
N ILE A 127 -11.72 3.53 -27.62
CA ILE A 127 -12.70 2.55 -27.14
C ILE A 127 -12.35 1.20 -27.76
N GLY A 128 -11.36 0.53 -27.19
CA GLY A 128 -11.16 -0.90 -27.41
C GLY A 128 -12.27 -1.67 -26.71
N SER A 129 -13.25 -2.16 -27.48
CA SER A 129 -14.44 -2.88 -26.98
C SER A 129 -14.13 -4.32 -26.53
N THR A 130 -13.02 -4.52 -25.81
CA THR A 130 -12.64 -5.82 -25.25
C THR A 130 -13.27 -5.93 -23.86
N PHE A 131 -14.06 -6.97 -23.65
CA PHE A 131 -14.57 -7.28 -22.31
C PHE A 131 -13.46 -7.95 -21.50
N TYR A 132 -13.30 -7.58 -20.24
CA TYR A 132 -12.32 -8.17 -19.33
C TYR A 132 -13.05 -8.94 -18.23
N THR A 133 -12.50 -10.09 -17.83
CA THR A 133 -13.07 -10.99 -16.82
C THR A 133 -12.07 -11.34 -15.74
N CYS A 134 -12.53 -11.62 -14.52
CA CYS A 134 -11.65 -12.03 -13.42
C CYS A 134 -11.41 -13.56 -13.49
N PRO A 135 -10.15 -14.04 -13.37
CA PRO A 135 -9.85 -15.47 -13.40
C PRO A 135 -10.51 -16.26 -12.26
N MET A 136 -10.73 -15.62 -11.11
CA MET A 136 -11.39 -16.23 -9.94
C MET A 136 -12.91 -15.98 -9.90
N HIS A 137 -13.39 -14.95 -10.59
CA HIS A 137 -14.79 -14.53 -10.58
C HIS A 137 -15.31 -14.33 -12.01
N PRO A 138 -15.58 -15.41 -12.76
CA PRO A 138 -15.99 -15.33 -14.17
C PRO A 138 -17.32 -14.61 -14.39
N GLU A 139 -18.10 -14.39 -13.32
CA GLU A 139 -19.33 -13.58 -13.33
C GLU A 139 -19.05 -12.07 -13.49
N ILE A 140 -17.82 -11.62 -13.21
CA ILE A 140 -17.42 -10.21 -13.28
C ILE A 140 -16.88 -9.91 -14.68
N ARG A 141 -17.69 -9.24 -15.52
CA ARG A 141 -17.29 -8.79 -16.86
C ARG A 141 -17.37 -7.26 -16.96
N GLN A 142 -16.28 -6.63 -17.37
CA GLN A 142 -16.19 -5.16 -17.48
C GLN A 142 -15.70 -4.74 -18.88
N LYS A 143 -16.09 -3.54 -19.33
CA LYS A 143 -15.64 -2.98 -20.61
C LYS A 143 -14.39 -2.12 -20.36
N GLY A 144 -13.23 -2.76 -20.37
CA GLY A 144 -11.93 -2.12 -20.15
C GLY A 144 -11.09 -2.82 -19.06
N PRO A 145 -9.77 -2.54 -19.03
CA PRO A 145 -8.87 -3.05 -18.00
C PRO A 145 -9.25 -2.47 -16.63
N GLY A 146 -9.06 -3.26 -15.58
CA GLY A 146 -9.43 -2.84 -14.23
C GLY A 146 -9.21 -3.92 -13.19
N THR A 147 -9.70 -3.67 -11.98
CA THR A 147 -9.56 -4.55 -10.83
C THR A 147 -10.89 -5.19 -10.46
N CYS A 148 -10.87 -6.48 -10.13
CA CYS A 148 -12.06 -7.21 -9.71
C CYS A 148 -12.59 -6.65 -8.37
N PRO A 149 -13.85 -6.20 -8.29
CA PRO A 149 -14.43 -5.66 -7.05
C PRO A 149 -14.71 -6.75 -6.00
N LYS A 150 -14.67 -8.03 -6.38
CA LYS A 150 -14.84 -9.16 -5.44
C LYS A 150 -13.55 -9.54 -4.73
N CYS A 151 -12.40 -9.47 -5.39
CA CYS A 151 -11.13 -9.98 -4.83
C CYS A 151 -9.88 -9.11 -5.05
N GLY A 152 -10.00 -7.96 -5.71
CA GLY A 152 -8.88 -7.06 -5.92
C GLY A 152 -7.86 -7.52 -6.98
N MET A 153 -8.10 -8.63 -7.68
CA MET A 153 -7.19 -9.09 -8.75
C MET A 153 -7.46 -8.37 -10.08
N ALA A 154 -6.42 -8.21 -10.91
CA ALA A 154 -6.55 -7.64 -12.24
C ALA A 154 -7.49 -8.47 -13.15
N LEU A 155 -8.31 -7.78 -13.95
CA LEU A 155 -9.18 -8.39 -14.94
C LEU A 155 -8.39 -8.69 -16.22
N GLU A 156 -8.62 -9.85 -16.81
CA GLU A 156 -7.96 -10.31 -18.04
C GLU A 156 -8.88 -10.14 -19.25
N PRO A 157 -8.37 -9.74 -20.43
CA PRO A 157 -9.18 -9.54 -21.62
C PRO A 157 -9.76 -10.88 -22.09
N VAL A 158 -11.08 -10.92 -22.22
CA VAL A 158 -11.80 -11.96 -22.95
C VAL A 158 -11.60 -11.66 -24.43
N VAL A 159 -10.58 -12.29 -24.99
CA VAL A 159 -10.44 -12.41 -26.43
C VAL A 159 -11.50 -13.40 -26.90
N GLU A 160 -12.63 -12.89 -27.38
CA GLU A 160 -13.54 -13.75 -28.15
C GLU A 160 -12.75 -14.25 -29.37
N PRO A 161 -12.62 -15.58 -29.58
CA PRO A 161 -11.94 -16.09 -30.75
C PRO A 161 -12.75 -15.66 -31.97
N VAL A 162 -12.25 -14.63 -32.66
CA VAL A 162 -12.75 -14.24 -33.98
C VAL A 162 -12.68 -15.49 -34.82
N ALA A 163 -13.84 -15.93 -35.31
CA ALA A 163 -14.02 -17.20 -36.01
C ALA A 163 -12.93 -17.40 -37.08
N THR A 164 -11.95 -18.24 -36.76
CA THR A 164 -10.98 -18.71 -37.73
C THR A 164 -11.77 -19.53 -38.75
N THR A 165 -11.92 -19.00 -39.96
CA THR A 165 -12.34 -19.75 -41.14
C THR A 165 -11.54 -21.05 -41.20
N ARG A 166 -12.25 -22.18 -41.26
CA ARG A 166 -11.73 -23.55 -41.34
C ARG A 166 -10.56 -23.64 -42.33
N THR A 167 -9.35 -23.84 -41.82
CA THR A 167 -8.21 -24.28 -42.63
C THR A 167 -8.28 -25.80 -42.73
N GLU A 168 -8.67 -26.29 -43.91
CA GLU A 168 -8.68 -27.73 -44.21
C GLU A 168 -7.24 -28.23 -44.34
N TYR A 169 -6.86 -29.17 -43.45
CA TYR A 169 -5.53 -29.77 -43.42
C TYR A 169 -5.63 -31.24 -43.80
N THR A 170 -5.33 -31.56 -45.06
CA THR A 170 -5.38 -32.93 -45.58
C THR A 170 -4.12 -33.69 -45.15
N CYS A 171 -4.28 -34.72 -44.32
CA CYS A 171 -3.18 -35.59 -43.90
C CYS A 171 -2.74 -36.52 -45.07
N PRO A 172 -1.48 -36.49 -45.53
CA PRO A 172 -1.01 -37.25 -46.71
C PRO A 172 -1.06 -38.79 -46.60
N MET A 173 -1.49 -39.35 -45.46
CA MET A 173 -1.55 -40.80 -45.21
C MET A 173 -2.97 -41.39 -45.20
N HIS A 174 -4.02 -40.58 -45.41
CA HIS A 174 -5.42 -41.07 -45.56
C HIS A 174 -6.22 -40.16 -46.51
N PRO A 175 -6.22 -40.43 -47.82
CA PRO A 175 -6.89 -39.59 -48.81
C PRO A 175 -8.44 -39.75 -48.90
N GLU A 176 -9.10 -40.44 -47.96
CA GLU A 176 -10.55 -40.71 -48.05
C GLU A 176 -11.36 -40.33 -46.79
N ILE A 177 -11.10 -39.17 -46.17
CA ILE A 177 -12.10 -38.58 -45.26
C ILE A 177 -12.21 -37.09 -45.54
N VAL A 178 -13.02 -36.76 -46.54
CA VAL A 178 -13.62 -35.44 -46.70
C VAL A 178 -14.77 -35.34 -45.69
N ARG A 179 -14.54 -34.70 -44.56
CA ARG A 179 -15.54 -33.93 -43.79
C ARG A 179 -14.89 -33.10 -42.70
#